data_AF-A0AA86J7E5-F1
#
_entry.id   AF-A0AA86J7E5-F1
#
_cell.length_a   1.000
_cell.length_b   1.000
_cell.length_c   1.000
_cell.angle_alpha   90.00
_cell.angle_beta   90.00
_cell.angle_gamma   90.00
#
_symmetry.space_group_name_H-M   'P 1'
#
loop_
_entity.id
_entity.type
_entity.pdbx_description
1 polymer ?
#
loop_
_entity_poly.entity_id
_entity_poly.type
_entity_poly.pdbx_seq_one_letter_code
_entity_poly.pdbx_strand_id
1 'polypeptide(L)'
;MPQLLNPFALKVPRPFFAMVPASLLLLSACSTVQLQANKPTAPDTLEQARAYVANHDKTMEFLDYELNEQSRACYKKFFVSSCLDNVRLQGAEIRRAHLEVQGKAEDMIRLHDYANRKVKNPE
;
A
#
# COMPACT_ATOMS: atom_id res chain seq x y z
N MET A 1 59.88 49.44 -32.87
CA MET A 1 58.51 49.74 -33.34
C MET A 1 58.33 49.09 -34.71
N PRO A 2 57.18 48.52 -35.12
CA PRO A 2 55.83 48.52 -34.54
C PRO A 2 55.34 47.10 -34.13
N GLN A 3 54.34 46.91 -33.25
CA GLN A 3 52.86 46.98 -33.45
C GLN A 3 52.36 45.95 -34.49
N LEU A 4 51.26 45.20 -34.41
CA LEU A 4 49.98 45.15 -33.67
C LEU A 4 49.55 43.65 -33.73
N LEU A 5 49.10 42.94 -32.68
CA LEU A 5 47.80 43.01 -31.98
C LEU A 5 46.54 43.06 -32.89
N ASN A 6 45.94 41.88 -33.11
CA ASN A 6 44.50 41.53 -33.19
C ASN A 6 43.59 42.23 -34.24
N PRO A 7 42.63 41.50 -34.86
CA PRO A 7 41.31 41.24 -34.23
C PRO A 7 40.73 39.86 -34.63
N PHE A 8 40.18 39.01 -33.77
CA PHE A 8 38.86 39.08 -33.12
C PHE A 8 38.94 38.04 -31.96
N ALA A 9 38.97 38.38 -30.68
CA ALA A 9 37.92 39.02 -29.89
C ALA A 9 36.57 38.27 -29.92
N LEU A 10 36.45 37.22 -29.10
CA LEU A 10 35.35 37.17 -28.15
C LEU A 10 35.84 36.60 -26.82
N LYS A 11 35.37 37.29 -25.80
CA LYS A 11 35.85 37.38 -24.43
C LYS A 11 34.76 36.74 -23.54
N VAL A 12 35.14 36.34 -22.33
CA VAL A 12 34.26 36.12 -21.13
C VAL A 12 33.69 34.68 -21.01
N PRO A 13 33.58 34.06 -19.82
CA PRO A 13 34.60 33.82 -18.78
C PRO A 13 34.52 32.36 -18.20
N ARG A 14 35.48 31.92 -17.36
CA ARG A 14 35.18 30.95 -16.27
C ARG A 14 34.38 31.71 -15.18
N PRO A 15 33.65 31.12 -14.21
CA PRO A 15 33.21 29.74 -13.98
C PRO A 15 31.75 29.68 -13.42
N PHE A 16 30.74 29.14 -14.11
CA PHE A 16 29.40 29.00 -13.48
C PHE A 16 28.69 27.72 -13.93
N PHE A 17 27.98 27.12 -12.98
CA PHE A 17 27.15 25.90 -13.06
C PHE A 17 27.95 24.57 -13.00
N ALA A 18 28.42 24.03 -11.88
CA ALA A 18 28.02 24.19 -10.47
C ALA A 18 26.49 24.21 -10.23
N MET A 19 25.70 23.50 -11.04
CA MET A 19 24.31 23.14 -10.72
C MET A 19 23.96 21.79 -11.35
N VAL A 20 24.72 20.75 -11.02
CA VAL A 20 24.16 19.39 -11.07
C VAL A 20 24.49 18.71 -9.74
N PRO A 21 23.83 19.11 -8.64
CA PRO A 21 23.57 18.07 -7.63
C PRO A 21 22.21 18.19 -6.90
N ALA A 22 21.29 19.06 -7.34
CA ALA A 22 20.05 19.30 -6.57
C ALA A 22 18.78 18.65 -7.17
N SER A 23 18.72 18.47 -8.50
CA SER A 23 17.45 18.08 -9.15
C SER A 23 17.12 16.58 -9.07
N LEU A 24 18.09 15.73 -8.73
CA LEU A 24 17.89 14.28 -8.53
C LEU A 24 17.49 13.89 -7.10
N LEU A 25 17.55 14.84 -6.15
CA LEU A 25 17.17 14.61 -4.75
C LEU A 25 15.69 14.93 -4.44
N LEU A 26 14.94 15.47 -5.42
CA LEU A 26 13.54 15.88 -5.22
C LEU A 26 12.52 14.79 -5.57
N LEU A 27 12.94 13.62 -6.08
CA LEU A 27 12.03 12.56 -6.53
C LEU A 27 11.86 11.38 -5.56
N SER A 28 12.58 11.33 -4.44
CA SER A 28 12.45 10.20 -3.49
C SER A 28 11.41 10.39 -2.38
N ALA A 29 10.61 11.47 -2.42
CA ALA A 29 9.54 11.68 -1.44
C ALA A 29 8.20 11.01 -1.82
N CYS A 30 8.19 10.12 -2.83
CA CYS A 30 7.15 9.08 -2.97
C CYS A 30 7.30 8.07 -1.83
N SER A 31 7.00 8.51 -0.61
CA SER A 31 6.85 7.64 0.55
C SER A 31 5.61 6.79 0.35
N THR A 32 5.79 5.66 -0.33
CA THR A 32 4.76 4.63 -0.52
C THR A 32 4.25 4.22 0.85
N VAL A 33 2.95 4.38 1.06
CA VAL A 33 2.26 3.79 2.21
C VAL A 33 2.35 2.28 2.03
N GLN A 34 2.93 1.58 3.01
CA GLN A 34 2.91 0.12 3.07
C GLN A 34 2.17 -0.26 4.34
N LEU A 35 1.00 -0.87 4.18
CA LEU A 35 0.30 -1.54 5.27
C LEU A 35 0.96 -2.90 5.52
N GLN A 36 1.19 -3.22 6.79
CA GLN A 36 1.64 -4.51 7.31
C GLN A 36 0.49 -5.52 7.34
N ALA A 37 -0.76 -5.07 7.38
CA ALA A 37 -1.92 -5.93 7.24
C ALA A 37 -1.86 -6.70 5.92
N ASN A 38 -1.66 -8.02 6.04
CA ASN A 38 -1.52 -8.91 4.90
C ASN A 38 -2.86 -9.15 4.21
N LYS A 39 -2.82 -9.27 2.89
CA LYS A 39 -3.97 -9.74 2.12
C LYS A 39 -4.31 -11.18 2.55
N PRO A 40 -5.57 -11.49 2.85
CA PRO A 40 -5.96 -12.82 3.30
C PRO A 40 -5.87 -13.84 2.16
N THR A 41 -5.49 -15.06 2.53
CA THR A 41 -5.51 -16.23 1.62
C THR A 41 -6.82 -17.00 1.82
N ALA A 42 -7.38 -17.54 0.74
CA ALA A 42 -8.58 -18.36 0.82
C ALA A 42 -8.32 -19.64 1.64
N PRO A 43 -9.25 -20.08 2.49
CA PRO A 43 -9.12 -21.34 3.22
C PRO A 43 -9.29 -22.54 2.28
N ASP A 44 -8.44 -23.55 2.43
CA ASP A 44 -8.52 -24.81 1.69
C ASP A 44 -9.19 -25.94 2.52
N THR A 45 -9.29 -25.75 3.83
CA THR A 45 -9.83 -26.75 4.78
C THR A 45 -10.88 -26.14 5.70
N LEU A 46 -11.76 -27.00 6.26
CA LEU A 46 -12.79 -26.56 7.20
C LEU A 46 -12.18 -25.92 8.47
N GLU A 47 -11.09 -26.49 8.99
CA GLU A 47 -10.41 -25.96 10.17
C GLU A 47 -9.82 -24.57 9.91
N GLN A 48 -9.23 -24.36 8.72
CA GLN A 48 -8.77 -23.03 8.31
C GLN A 48 -9.93 -22.05 8.14
N ALA A 49 -11.06 -22.48 7.58
CA ALA A 49 -12.24 -21.63 7.44
C ALA A 49 -12.79 -21.19 8.81
N ARG A 50 -12.88 -22.11 9.77
CA ARG A 50 -13.30 -21.80 11.15
C ARG A 50 -12.32 -20.88 11.86
N ALA A 51 -11.02 -21.16 11.76
CA ALA A 51 -9.98 -20.32 12.33
C ALA A 51 -9.96 -18.91 11.72
N TYR A 52 -10.25 -18.81 10.42
CA TYR A 52 -10.34 -17.53 9.72
C TYR A 52 -11.51 -16.71 10.26
N VAL A 53 -12.73 -17.27 10.28
CA VAL A 53 -13.92 -16.57 10.80
C VAL A 53 -13.73 -16.17 12.27
N ALA A 54 -13.16 -17.04 13.10
CA ALA A 54 -12.94 -16.75 14.53
C ALA A 54 -11.95 -15.62 14.80
N ASN A 55 -10.98 -15.41 13.90
CA ASN A 55 -9.95 -14.37 14.06
C ASN A 55 -10.20 -13.12 13.21
N HIS A 56 -11.16 -13.18 12.28
CA HIS A 56 -11.46 -12.12 11.33
C HIS A 56 -11.65 -10.76 12.00
N ASP A 57 -12.47 -10.69 13.05
CA ASP A 57 -12.78 -9.42 13.73
C ASP A 57 -11.53 -8.78 14.34
N LYS A 58 -10.65 -9.60 14.92
CA LYS A 58 -9.36 -9.13 15.47
C LYS A 58 -8.43 -8.63 14.37
N THR A 59 -8.40 -9.32 13.24
CA THR A 59 -7.60 -8.89 12.07
C THR A 59 -8.11 -7.57 11.51
N MET A 60 -9.43 -7.39 11.45
CA MET A 60 -10.05 -6.15 10.98
C MET A 60 -9.81 -4.99 11.95
N GLU A 61 -9.86 -5.23 13.26
CA GLU A 61 -9.51 -4.23 14.27
C GLU A 61 -8.04 -3.77 14.14
N PHE A 62 -7.12 -4.72 13.93
CA PHE A 62 -5.71 -4.41 13.70
C PHE A 62 -5.49 -3.60 12.42
N LEU A 63 -6.17 -3.97 11.33
CA LEU A 63 -6.14 -3.22 10.07
C LEU A 63 -6.63 -1.78 10.25
N ASP A 64 -7.70 -1.58 11.02
CA ASP A 64 -8.25 -0.25 11.28
C ASP A 64 -7.32 0.60 12.14
N TYR A 65 -6.67 0.00 13.13
CA TYR A 65 -5.61 0.64 13.89
C TYR A 65 -4.46 1.10 12.97
N GLU A 66 -4.00 0.23 12.08
CA GLU A 66 -2.89 0.55 11.18
C GLU A 66 -3.26 1.65 10.17
N LEU A 67 -4.45 1.56 9.56
CA LEU A 67 -4.95 2.60 8.65
C LEU A 67 -5.02 3.96 9.35
N ASN A 68 -5.44 3.99 10.62
CA ASN A 68 -5.47 5.21 11.40
C ASN A 68 -4.06 5.76 11.63
N GLU A 69 -3.08 4.94 12.02
CA GLU A 69 -1.70 5.38 12.21
C GLU A 69 -1.07 5.89 10.89
N GLN A 70 -1.30 5.21 9.77
CA GLN A 70 -0.85 5.66 8.45
C GLN A 70 -1.52 6.97 8.02
N SER A 71 -2.81 7.14 8.32
CA SER A 71 -3.52 8.40 8.06
C SER A 71 -2.94 9.56 8.88
N ARG A 72 -2.56 9.32 10.13
CA ARG A 72 -1.89 10.31 10.99
C ARG A 72 -0.51 10.67 10.45
N ALA A 73 0.22 9.68 9.93
CA ALA A 73 1.52 9.90 9.29
C ALA A 73 1.40 10.75 8.01
N CYS A 74 0.30 10.64 7.25
CA CYS A 74 0.07 11.45 6.05
C CYS A 74 0.04 12.96 6.31
N TYR A 75 -0.45 13.41 7.47
CA TYR A 75 -0.48 14.84 7.82
C TYR A 75 0.91 15.46 8.01
N LYS A 76 1.96 14.65 8.14
CA LYS A 76 3.35 15.12 8.24
C LYS A 76 4.04 15.25 6.88
N LYS A 77 3.36 14.92 5.78
CA LYS A 77 3.93 14.92 4.42
C LYS A 77 3.51 16.16 3.62
N PHE A 78 4.30 16.52 2.60
CA PHE A 78 4.01 17.64 1.70
C PHE A 78 2.71 17.45 0.89
N PHE A 79 2.42 16.22 0.46
CA PHE A 79 1.22 15.89 -0.33
C PHE A 79 0.20 15.09 0.51
N VAL A 80 -0.43 15.75 1.48
CA VAL A 80 -1.38 15.13 2.42
C VAL A 80 -2.54 14.45 1.70
N SER A 81 -3.17 15.12 0.72
CA SER A 81 -4.33 14.59 0.00
C SER A 81 -4.02 13.27 -0.72
N SER A 82 -2.99 13.26 -1.56
CA SER A 82 -2.55 12.06 -2.29
C SER A 82 -2.16 10.93 -1.33
N CYS A 83 -1.51 11.25 -0.21
CA CYS A 83 -1.18 10.23 0.80
C CYS A 83 -2.45 9.62 1.41
N LEU A 84 -3.41 10.44 1.84
CA LEU A 84 -4.66 9.96 2.44
C LEU A 84 -5.48 9.13 1.44
N ASP A 85 -5.49 9.51 0.16
CA ASP A 85 -6.18 8.74 -0.87
C ASP A 85 -5.54 7.37 -1.09
N ASN A 86 -4.21 7.29 -1.10
CA ASN A 86 -3.51 6.00 -1.16
C ASN A 86 -3.80 5.11 0.06
N VAL A 87 -3.80 5.67 1.29
CA VAL A 87 -4.17 4.92 2.51
C VAL A 87 -5.59 4.37 2.40
N ARG A 88 -6.54 5.19 1.95
CA ARG A 88 -7.94 4.79 1.78
C ARG A 88 -8.12 3.69 0.73
N LEU A 89 -7.43 3.83 -0.40
CA LEU A 89 -7.47 2.83 -1.49
C LEU A 89 -6.93 1.49 -1.03
N GLN A 90 -5.75 1.47 -0.40
CA GLN A 90 -5.15 0.24 0.13
C GLN A 90 -6.02 -0.40 1.21
N GLY A 91 -6.57 0.42 2.13
CA GLY A 91 -7.51 -0.06 3.13
C GLY A 91 -8.76 -0.70 2.51
N ALA A 92 -9.35 -0.05 1.50
CA ALA A 92 -10.49 -0.60 0.79
C ALA A 92 -10.17 -1.92 0.05
N GLU A 93 -9.00 -2.03 -0.57
CA GLU A 93 -8.54 -3.26 -1.23
C GLU A 93 -8.38 -4.42 -0.25
N ILE A 94 -7.73 -4.19 0.89
CA ILE A 94 -7.52 -5.23 1.91
C ILE A 94 -8.86 -5.66 2.52
N ARG A 95 -9.74 -4.70 2.85
CA ARG A 95 -11.08 -5.02 3.37
C ARG A 95 -11.91 -5.84 2.38
N ARG A 96 -11.89 -5.48 1.09
CA ARG A 96 -12.60 -6.27 0.06
C ARG A 96 -12.06 -7.69 -0.01
N ALA A 97 -10.74 -7.87 0.03
CA ALA A 97 -10.13 -9.20 0.04
C ALA A 97 -10.57 -10.02 1.28
N HIS A 98 -10.69 -9.39 2.45
CA HIS A 98 -11.21 -10.05 3.65
C HIS A 98 -12.66 -10.49 3.54
N LEU A 99 -13.52 -9.65 2.96
CA LEU A 99 -14.93 -9.99 2.71
C LEU A 99 -15.07 -11.17 1.74
N GLU A 100 -14.29 -11.18 0.65
CA GLU A 100 -14.30 -12.28 -0.33
C GLU A 100 -13.88 -13.62 0.32
N VAL A 101 -12.84 -13.59 1.15
CA VAL A 101 -12.36 -14.78 1.86
C VAL A 101 -13.33 -15.21 2.96
N GLN A 102 -13.93 -14.25 3.67
CA GLN A 102 -14.94 -14.52 4.70
C GLN A 102 -16.14 -15.24 4.10
N GLY A 103 -16.69 -14.75 2.98
CA GLY A 103 -17.81 -15.40 2.30
C GLY A 103 -17.49 -16.84 1.91
N LYS A 104 -16.29 -17.10 1.39
CA LYS A 104 -15.83 -18.47 1.08
C LYS A 104 -15.71 -19.35 2.32
N ALA A 105 -15.15 -18.81 3.41
CA ALA A 105 -15.00 -19.53 4.67
C ALA A 105 -16.37 -19.92 5.27
N GLU A 106 -17.30 -18.97 5.31
CA GLU A 106 -18.66 -19.19 5.79
C GLU A 106 -19.42 -20.20 4.92
N ASP A 107 -19.27 -20.13 3.59
CA ASP A 107 -19.88 -21.10 2.68
C ASP A 107 -19.34 -22.52 2.89
N MET A 108 -18.02 -22.69 3.08
CA MET A 108 -17.43 -23.98 3.41
C MET A 108 -18.02 -24.56 4.70
N ILE A 109 -18.14 -23.75 5.75
CA ILE A 109 -18.71 -24.16 7.04
C ILE A 109 -20.18 -24.56 6.85
N ARG A 110 -20.96 -23.72 6.15
CA ARG A 110 -22.38 -23.94 5.91
C ARG A 110 -22.66 -25.23 5.12
N LEU A 111 -21.89 -25.48 4.06
CA LEU A 111 -22.02 -26.69 3.24
C LEU A 111 -21.66 -27.95 4.03
N HIS A 112 -20.60 -27.89 4.82
CA HIS A 112 -20.20 -29.00 5.70
C HIS A 112 -21.30 -29.31 6.73
N ASP A 113 -21.85 -28.29 7.38
CA ASP A 113 -22.90 -28.48 8.37
C ASP A 113 -24.20 -29.01 7.75
N TYR A 114 -24.52 -28.61 6.51
CA TYR A 114 -25.65 -29.16 5.76
C TYR A 114 -25.44 -30.65 5.43
N ALA A 115 -24.25 -31.03 4.95
CA ALA A 115 -23.92 -32.42 4.66
C ALA A 115 -24.03 -33.28 5.93
N ASN A 116 -23.51 -32.81 7.06
CA ASN A 116 -23.60 -33.52 8.34
C ASN A 116 -25.04 -33.69 8.82
N ARG A 117 -25.91 -32.69 8.62
CA ARG A 117 -27.34 -32.83 8.95
C ARG A 117 -28.02 -33.92 8.12
N LYS A 118 -27.72 -34.01 6.83
CA LYS A 118 -28.26 -35.07 5.96
C LYS A 118 -27.79 -36.47 6.34
N VAL A 119 -26.53 -36.61 6.76
CA VAL A 119 -26.01 -37.90 7.24
C VAL A 119 -26.70 -38.31 8.54
N LYS A 120 -26.98 -37.35 9.44
CA LYS A 120 -27.61 -37.61 10.73
C LYS A 120 -29.11 -37.90 10.64
N ASN A 121 -29.80 -37.28 9.69
CA ASN A 121 -31.20 -37.54 9.35
C ASN A 121 -31.32 -37.84 7.85
N PRO A 122 -31.06 -39.09 7.44
CA PRO A 122 -31.40 -39.54 6.10
C PRO A 122 -32.92 -39.65 6.02
N GLU A 123 -33.56 -38.76 5.25
CA GLU A 123 -34.95 -38.93 4.83
C GLU A 123 -35.09 -40.09 3.85
#